data_AF-A0AAE3Y8K6-F1
#
_entry.id   AF-A0AAE3Y8K6-F1
#
_cell.length_a   1.000
_cell.length_b   1.000
_cell.length_c   1.000
_cell.angle_alpha   90.00
_cell.angle_beta   90.00
_cell.angle_gamma   90.00
#
_symmetry.space_group_name_H-M   'P 1'
#
loop_
_entity.id
_entity.type
_entity.pdbx_description
1 polymer ?
#
loop_
_entity_poly.entity_id
_entity_poly.type
_entity_poly.pdbx_seq_one_letter_code
_entity_poly.pdbx_strand_id
1 'polypeptide(L)'
;MRTLLLPLFFIILINCSKSNADKQAVSVDLMEVIPEDKVSSAPPPPPPPAEISKASALTSTGIPKKIDTISRKVIKNGDMRIQVGDIKKAQSQINDILNKNKAYIQKEQFQNTDTDDHLDLTIRVPHKNFDELVNSFSNGVGSVLSKNISSNDVTEEYTDISIKLANKKIYLEKYRDMLKSAATTKDMLEIQENIRELEDEIDVAEGRLRFIDDRVNYSTLEVSLYKEKVRSSATSKIGFGSRFIDSLTEGWNGFVSFFLGIISLWPYFLLLPFIVFLWRKWKSRRNK
;
A
#
# COMPACT_ATOMS: atom_id res chain seq x y z
N MET A 1 10.10 -58.52 -33.49
CA MET A 1 10.29 -58.18 -34.93
C MET A 1 8.90 -57.90 -35.51
N ARG A 2 8.59 -56.80 -36.22
CA ARG A 2 9.28 -55.56 -36.59
C ARG A 2 8.18 -54.70 -37.26
N THR A 3 7.99 -53.45 -36.79
CA THR A 3 7.71 -52.17 -37.53
C THR A 3 6.49 -52.09 -38.48
N LEU A 4 5.63 -51.06 -38.50
CA LEU A 4 5.80 -49.59 -38.65
C LEU A 4 4.38 -48.95 -38.40
N LEU A 5 4.17 -47.93 -37.56
CA LEU A 5 4.39 -46.46 -37.66
C LEU A 5 3.12 -45.63 -38.04
N LEU A 6 2.96 -44.50 -37.30
CA LEU A 6 2.16 -43.26 -37.52
C LEU A 6 0.76 -43.08 -36.87
N PRO A 7 0.36 -41.85 -36.48
CA PRO A 7 0.53 -41.34 -35.11
C PRO A 7 -0.63 -40.48 -34.55
N LEU A 8 -0.47 -40.11 -33.27
CA LEU A 8 -0.81 -38.84 -32.61
C LEU A 8 -2.13 -38.09 -32.93
N PHE A 9 -3.07 -38.32 -32.02
CA PHE A 9 -3.93 -37.37 -31.32
C PHE A 9 -3.55 -35.87 -31.41
N PHE A 10 -4.54 -35.05 -31.78
CA PHE A 10 -5.13 -33.93 -31.01
C PHE A 10 -5.14 -32.55 -31.69
N ILE A 11 -6.37 -32.16 -32.03
CA ILE A 11 -6.83 -30.80 -32.33
C ILE A 11 -7.42 -30.24 -31.03
N ILE A 12 -7.15 -28.98 -30.68
CA ILE A 12 -8.15 -27.96 -30.28
C ILE A 12 -7.48 -26.62 -29.88
N LEU A 13 -7.74 -25.61 -30.73
CA LEU A 13 -8.19 -24.22 -30.53
C LEU A 13 -7.46 -23.18 -29.62
N ILE A 14 -6.93 -22.15 -30.30
CA ILE A 14 -7.22 -20.68 -30.23
C ILE A 14 -7.10 -19.96 -28.85
N ASN A 15 -6.16 -19.00 -28.72
CA ASN A 15 -6.50 -17.56 -28.60
C ASN A 15 -5.32 -16.59 -28.85
N CYS A 16 -5.63 -15.46 -29.48
CA CYS A 16 -4.76 -14.36 -29.90
C CYS A 16 -4.42 -13.37 -28.77
N SER A 17 -3.20 -12.80 -28.76
CA SER A 17 -3.02 -11.33 -28.66
C SER A 17 -1.63 -10.87 -29.11
N LYS A 18 -1.66 -9.77 -29.89
CA LYS A 18 -0.57 -8.91 -30.36
C LYS A 18 0.30 -8.38 -29.20
N SER A 19 1.59 -8.20 -29.46
CA SER A 19 2.27 -6.90 -29.35
C SER A 19 3.76 -7.04 -29.71
N ASN A 20 4.20 -6.26 -30.71
CA ASN A 20 5.60 -6.10 -31.09
C ASN A 20 6.38 -5.41 -29.97
N ALA A 21 7.57 -5.90 -29.67
CA ALA A 21 8.56 -5.21 -28.86
C ALA A 21 9.89 -5.18 -29.63
N ASP A 22 10.05 -4.11 -30.42
CA ASP A 22 11.34 -3.68 -30.96
C ASP A 22 12.28 -3.35 -29.79
N LYS A 23 13.42 -4.01 -29.74
CA LYS A 23 14.54 -3.62 -28.88
C LYS A 23 15.38 -2.60 -29.64
N GLN A 24 15.06 -1.33 -29.45
CA GLN A 24 15.98 -0.24 -29.77
C GLN A 24 17.02 -0.13 -28.66
N ALA A 25 18.23 -0.58 -28.96
CA ALA A 25 19.43 -0.17 -28.23
C ALA A 25 19.77 1.25 -28.69
N VAL A 26 19.54 2.23 -27.81
CA VAL A 26 20.03 3.60 -27.98
C VAL A 26 21.30 3.72 -27.16
N SER A 27 22.44 3.45 -27.79
CA SER A 27 23.74 3.97 -27.33
C SER A 27 23.83 5.41 -27.81
N VAL A 28 23.62 6.36 -26.90
CA VAL A 28 23.92 7.77 -27.17
C VAL A 28 25.43 7.92 -27.21
N ASP A 29 25.86 8.48 -28.32
CA ASP A 29 27.20 8.82 -28.71
C ASP A 29 27.94 9.60 -27.62
N LEU A 30 29.22 9.27 -27.48
CA LEU A 30 30.18 10.01 -26.69
C LEU A 30 30.29 11.43 -27.27
N MET A 31 29.96 12.43 -26.45
CA MET A 31 30.26 13.81 -26.79
C MET A 31 31.77 13.99 -26.93
N GLU A 32 32.12 14.59 -28.05
CA GLU A 32 33.42 14.95 -28.57
C GLU A 32 34.25 15.78 -27.57
N VAL A 33 35.48 15.32 -27.34
CA VAL A 33 36.52 15.98 -26.57
C VAL A 33 37.21 17.01 -27.47
N ILE A 34 37.13 18.29 -27.11
CA ILE A 34 38.12 19.31 -27.50
C ILE A 34 38.88 19.74 -26.23
N PRO A 35 40.22 19.72 -26.23
CA PRO A 35 41.03 19.99 -25.05
C PRO A 35 41.33 21.49 -24.92
N GLU A 36 41.19 22.05 -23.72
CA GLU A 36 41.93 23.26 -23.33
C GLU A 36 42.55 23.10 -21.94
N ASP A 37 43.87 23.04 -22.01
CA ASP A 37 44.92 23.60 -21.16
C ASP A 37 44.86 23.63 -19.63
N LYS A 38 46.04 23.29 -19.09
CA LYS A 38 46.43 23.35 -17.67
C LYS A 38 46.39 24.79 -17.14
N VAL A 39 45.71 25.01 -16.01
CA VAL A 39 46.26 25.86 -14.94
C VAL A 39 45.95 25.27 -13.57
N SER A 40 47.03 24.90 -12.90
CA SER A 40 47.12 24.55 -11.48
C SER A 40 46.89 25.79 -10.61
N SER A 41 45.97 25.74 -9.65
CA SER A 41 46.15 26.37 -8.34
C SER A 41 45.16 25.83 -7.30
N ALA A 42 45.70 25.23 -6.24
CA ALA A 42 44.95 24.84 -5.05
C ALA A 42 44.57 26.09 -4.24
N PRO A 43 43.40 26.12 -3.56
CA PRO A 43 43.06 27.20 -2.64
C PRO A 43 43.90 27.10 -1.34
N PRO A 44 44.38 28.22 -0.77
CA PRO A 44 45.18 28.19 0.45
C PRO A 44 44.30 27.95 1.71
N PRO A 45 44.89 27.40 2.79
CA PRO A 45 44.18 27.11 4.04
C PRO A 45 43.86 28.40 4.84
N PRO A 46 42.82 28.39 5.69
CA PRO A 46 42.41 29.54 6.48
C PRO A 46 43.39 29.84 7.63
N PRO A 47 43.62 31.12 7.98
CA PRO A 47 44.50 31.50 9.08
C PRO A 47 43.85 31.28 10.47
N PRO A 48 44.66 31.15 11.55
CA PRO A 48 44.16 30.87 12.90
C PRO A 48 43.54 32.10 13.59
N PRO A 49 42.65 31.93 14.58
CA PRO A 49 42.04 33.05 15.30
C PRO A 49 43.05 33.74 16.24
N ALA A 50 43.20 35.06 16.10
CA ALA A 50 43.87 35.89 17.08
C ALA A 50 42.85 36.43 18.10
N GLU A 51 43.08 36.13 19.38
CA GLU A 51 42.48 36.82 20.52
C GLU A 51 43.01 38.26 20.59
N ILE A 52 42.12 39.27 20.59
CA ILE A 52 42.36 40.52 21.34
C ILE A 52 41.05 40.97 21.98
N SER A 53 41.15 41.15 23.28
CA SER A 53 40.17 41.64 24.23
C SER A 53 39.88 43.15 24.14
N LYS A 54 38.64 43.49 24.51
CA LYS A 54 38.16 44.69 25.23
C LYS A 54 37.92 46.02 24.49
N ALA A 55 36.63 46.39 24.64
CA ALA A 55 36.07 47.70 24.94
C ALA A 55 35.87 48.71 23.80
N SER A 56 34.63 48.76 23.31
CA SER A 56 33.91 50.03 23.19
C SER A 56 32.43 49.78 23.45
N ALA A 57 31.95 50.34 24.56
CA ALA A 57 30.55 50.37 24.94
C ALA A 57 29.86 51.51 24.19
N LEU A 58 28.81 51.20 23.43
CA LEU A 58 27.74 52.13 23.05
C LEU A 58 26.45 51.30 22.90
N THR A 59 25.67 51.33 23.98
CA THR A 59 24.21 51.39 24.00
C THR A 59 23.44 50.54 22.99
N SER A 60 23.20 49.27 23.34
CA SER A 60 22.03 48.54 22.84
C SER A 60 20.91 48.68 23.87
N THR A 61 20.06 49.67 23.61
CA THR A 61 18.70 49.74 24.14
C THR A 61 18.02 48.39 23.91
N GLY A 62 17.41 47.85 24.98
CA GLY A 62 16.81 46.53 25.01
C GLY A 62 15.92 46.25 23.81
N ILE A 63 16.33 45.26 23.01
CA ILE A 63 15.40 44.49 22.20
C ILE A 63 14.66 43.60 23.21
N PRO A 64 13.33 43.68 23.34
CA PRO A 64 12.61 42.80 24.23
C PRO A 64 12.88 41.36 23.77
N LYS A 65 13.42 40.55 24.68
CA LYS A 65 13.47 39.10 24.60
C LYS A 65 12.03 38.56 24.59
N LYS A 66 11.34 38.74 23.47
CA LYS A 66 10.08 38.09 23.10
C LYS A 66 10.27 37.39 21.76
N ILE A 67 11.32 36.59 21.69
CA ILE A 67 11.21 35.36 20.91
C ILE A 67 10.45 34.44 21.86
N ASP A 68 9.12 34.51 21.83
CA ASP A 68 8.30 33.40 22.28
C ASP A 68 8.91 32.17 21.61
N THR A 69 9.41 31.23 22.39
CA THR A 69 9.92 29.96 21.90
C THR A 69 8.91 29.44 20.89
N ILE A 70 9.26 29.45 19.60
CA ILE A 70 8.39 28.93 18.54
C ILE A 70 8.04 27.52 19.00
N SER A 71 6.77 27.34 19.36
CA SER A 71 6.30 26.06 19.91
C SER A 71 6.49 25.03 18.81
N ARG A 72 7.45 24.13 19.02
CA ARG A 72 7.84 23.14 18.00
C ARG A 72 6.62 22.31 17.63
N LYS A 73 6.29 22.28 16.34
CA LYS A 73 5.20 21.49 15.77
C LYS A 73 5.77 20.15 15.31
N VAL A 74 5.56 19.10 16.10
CA VAL A 74 6.02 17.74 15.78
C VAL A 74 4.83 16.82 15.58
N ILE A 75 4.77 16.14 14.44
CA ILE A 75 3.81 15.08 14.17
C ILE A 75 4.47 13.75 14.52
N LYS A 76 3.84 12.97 15.40
CA LYS A 76 4.25 11.59 15.67
C LYS A 76 3.26 10.61 15.06
N ASN A 77 3.79 9.64 14.33
CA ASN A 77 3.03 8.48 13.85
C ASN A 77 3.74 7.20 14.29
N GLY A 78 2.97 6.17 14.60
CA GLY A 78 3.52 4.85 14.89
C GLY A 78 2.72 3.74 14.24
N ASP A 79 3.42 2.68 13.88
CA ASP A 79 2.86 1.43 13.37
C ASP A 79 3.33 0.28 14.25
N MET A 80 2.39 -0.52 14.75
CA MET A 80 2.68 -1.67 15.59
C MET A 80 1.97 -2.90 15.08
N ARG A 81 2.71 -4.00 14.96
CA ARG A 81 2.13 -5.33 14.73
C ARG A 81 2.34 -6.17 15.97
N ILE A 82 1.25 -6.71 16.50
CA ILE A 82 1.26 -7.44 17.77
C ILE A 82 0.57 -8.79 17.54
N GLN A 83 1.30 -9.86 17.84
CA GLN A 83 0.73 -11.20 17.89
C GLN A 83 0.03 -11.42 19.23
N VAL A 84 -1.23 -11.83 19.18
CA VAL A 84 -2.08 -12.03 20.36
C VAL A 84 -2.68 -13.44 20.35
N GLY A 85 -2.86 -14.03 21.53
CA GLY A 85 -3.52 -15.34 21.64
C GLY A 85 -5.06 -15.25 21.48
N ASP A 86 -5.65 -14.13 21.89
CA ASP A 86 -7.08 -13.87 21.79
C ASP A 86 -7.33 -12.38 21.54
N ILE A 87 -7.91 -12.06 20.39
CA ILE A 87 -8.19 -10.68 19.97
C ILE A 87 -9.20 -10.01 20.90
N LYS A 88 -10.21 -10.73 21.41
CA LYS A 88 -11.24 -10.12 22.28
C LYS A 88 -10.64 -9.68 23.61
N LYS A 89 -9.75 -10.50 24.18
CA LYS A 89 -9.02 -10.14 25.41
C LYS A 89 -8.08 -8.97 25.17
N ALA A 90 -7.33 -9.02 24.07
CA ALA A 90 -6.44 -7.93 23.68
C ALA A 90 -7.20 -6.61 23.50
N GLN A 91 -8.39 -6.63 22.87
CA GLN A 91 -9.23 -5.44 22.70
C GLN A 91 -9.68 -4.85 24.04
N SER A 92 -10.06 -5.68 25.01
CA SER A 92 -10.39 -5.20 26.37
C SER A 92 -9.19 -4.52 27.04
N GLN A 93 -8.01 -5.14 26.97
CA GLN A 93 -6.79 -4.57 27.53
C GLN A 93 -6.40 -3.26 26.83
N ILE A 94 -6.55 -3.19 25.51
CA ILE A 94 -6.34 -1.98 24.72
C ILE A 94 -7.25 -0.87 25.22
N ASN A 95 -8.55 -1.12 25.36
CA ASN A 95 -9.50 -0.12 25.84
C ASN A 95 -9.11 0.45 27.22
N ASP A 96 -8.62 -0.39 28.14
CA ASP A 96 -8.13 0.05 29.44
C ASP A 96 -6.88 0.96 29.31
N ILE A 97 -5.95 0.60 28.42
CA ILE A 97 -4.76 1.42 28.15
C ILE A 97 -5.15 2.75 27.51
N LEU A 98 -6.10 2.75 26.58
CA LEU A 98 -6.60 3.95 25.91
C LEU A 98 -7.23 4.93 26.91
N ASN A 99 -8.08 4.42 27.81
CA ASN A 99 -8.72 5.23 28.84
C ASN A 99 -7.70 5.89 29.77
N LYS A 100 -6.66 5.17 30.19
CA LYS A 100 -5.58 5.71 31.04
C LYS A 100 -4.82 6.84 30.36
N ASN A 101 -4.60 6.72 29.05
CA ASN A 101 -3.81 7.66 28.26
C ASN A 101 -4.65 8.75 27.57
N LYS A 102 -5.96 8.82 27.84
CA LYS A 102 -6.91 9.73 27.18
C LYS A 102 -6.87 9.63 25.64
N ALA A 103 -6.63 8.43 25.15
CA ALA A 103 -6.63 8.11 23.73
C ALA A 103 -7.96 7.49 23.32
N TYR A 104 -8.27 7.51 22.02
CA TYR A 104 -9.50 6.91 21.50
C TYR A 104 -9.27 6.22 20.15
N ILE A 105 -10.13 5.26 19.84
CA ILE A 105 -10.12 4.56 18.55
C ILE A 105 -10.85 5.43 17.52
N GLN A 106 -10.16 5.82 16.45
CA GLN A 106 -10.75 6.53 15.32
C GLN A 106 -11.37 5.56 14.31
N LYS A 107 -10.71 4.43 14.07
CA LYS A 107 -11.17 3.41 13.13
C LYS A 107 -10.84 2.03 13.68
N GLU A 108 -11.78 1.12 13.53
CA GLU A 108 -11.62 -0.30 13.86
C GLU A 108 -12.07 -1.13 12.65
N GLN A 109 -11.26 -2.12 12.30
CA GLN A 109 -11.57 -3.05 11.22
C GLN A 109 -11.15 -4.46 11.63
N PHE A 110 -12.14 -5.33 11.80
CA PHE A 110 -11.91 -6.74 12.09
C PHE A 110 -12.05 -7.58 10.82
N GLN A 111 -11.12 -8.50 10.62
CA GLN A 111 -11.15 -9.48 9.54
C GLN A 111 -10.91 -10.86 10.09
N ASN A 112 -11.73 -11.81 9.66
CA ASN A 112 -11.62 -13.21 10.00
C ASN A 112 -11.39 -13.98 8.70
N THR A 113 -10.25 -14.64 8.59
CA THR A 113 -9.87 -15.49 7.45
C THR A 113 -9.69 -16.92 7.96
N ASP A 114 -9.71 -17.92 7.06
CA ASP A 114 -9.53 -19.33 7.46
C ASP A 114 -8.21 -19.60 8.18
N THR A 115 -7.21 -18.75 7.94
CA THR A 115 -5.84 -18.91 8.44
C THR A 115 -5.54 -18.10 9.69
N ASP A 116 -6.33 -17.06 9.98
CA ASP A 116 -5.97 -16.02 10.93
C ASP A 116 -7.13 -15.10 11.24
N ASP A 117 -7.04 -14.44 12.39
CA ASP A 117 -7.85 -13.29 12.72
C ASP A 117 -6.96 -12.04 12.74
N HIS A 118 -7.45 -10.97 12.13
CA HIS A 118 -6.81 -9.66 12.08
C HIS A 118 -7.73 -8.59 12.68
N LEU A 119 -7.16 -7.70 13.49
CA LEU A 119 -7.83 -6.50 13.97
C LEU A 119 -6.94 -5.29 13.75
N ASP A 120 -7.33 -4.42 12.84
CA ASP A 120 -6.64 -3.16 12.57
C ASP A 120 -7.33 -2.01 13.30
N LEU A 121 -6.56 -1.29 14.09
CA LEU A 121 -7.00 -0.16 14.89
C LEU A 121 -6.20 1.09 14.52
N THR A 122 -6.90 2.17 14.20
CA THR A 122 -6.30 3.50 14.10
C THR A 122 -6.66 4.26 15.38
N ILE A 123 -5.66 4.54 16.20
CA ILE A 123 -5.82 5.16 17.52
C ILE A 123 -5.28 6.59 17.47
N ARG A 124 -6.04 7.53 18.03
CA ARG A 124 -5.61 8.92 18.24
C ARG A 124 -5.21 9.13 19.68
N VAL A 125 -4.00 9.64 19.88
CA VAL A 125 -3.36 9.79 21.18
C VAL A 125 -2.91 11.23 21.37
N PRO A 126 -3.25 11.90 22.48
CA PRO A 126 -2.68 13.19 22.80
C PRO A 126 -1.14 13.12 22.77
N HIS A 127 -0.48 14.06 22.08
CA HIS A 127 0.96 14.01 21.82
C HIS A 127 1.82 13.73 23.08
N LYS A 128 1.42 14.28 24.23
CA LYS A 128 2.12 14.12 25.51
C LYS A 128 2.15 12.67 26.03
N ASN A 129 1.14 11.86 25.67
CA ASN A 129 0.94 10.52 26.20
C ASN A 129 1.31 9.43 25.17
N PHE A 130 1.78 9.81 23.97
CA PHE A 130 2.07 8.87 22.90
C PHE A 130 3.13 7.84 23.28
N ASP A 131 4.26 8.30 23.83
CA ASP A 131 5.37 7.41 24.17
C ASP A 131 5.00 6.43 25.30
N GLU A 132 4.23 6.90 26.30
CA GLU A 132 3.72 6.08 27.40
C GLU A 132 2.74 5.01 26.91
N LEU A 133 1.84 5.38 26.00
CA LEU A 133 0.89 4.45 25.39
C LEU A 133 1.62 3.37 24.58
N VAL A 134 2.58 3.74 23.72
CA VAL A 134 3.35 2.77 22.92
C VAL A 134 4.09 1.76 23.81
N ASN A 135 4.65 2.23 24.92
CA ASN A 135 5.32 1.36 25.90
C ASN A 135 4.32 0.43 26.60
N SER A 136 3.13 0.93 26.94
CA SER A 136 2.05 0.13 27.52
C SER A 136 1.57 -0.98 26.59
N PHE A 137 1.46 -0.70 25.29
CA PHE A 137 1.10 -1.69 24.27
C PHE A 137 2.19 -2.75 24.11
N SER A 138 3.46 -2.33 24.12
CA SER A 138 4.60 -3.23 23.96
C SER A 138 4.71 -4.26 25.08
N ASN A 139 4.29 -3.91 26.30
CA ASN A 139 4.43 -4.75 27.48
C ASN A 139 3.16 -5.53 27.84
N GLY A 140 1.97 -5.04 27.47
CA GLY A 140 0.70 -5.50 28.05
C GLY A 140 -0.23 -6.29 27.14
N VAL A 141 -0.13 -6.15 25.81
CA VAL A 141 -1.16 -6.64 24.87
C VAL A 141 -0.79 -7.99 24.24
N GLY A 142 0.49 -8.22 23.95
CA GLY A 142 0.95 -9.43 23.29
C GLY A 142 2.42 -9.38 22.89
N SER A 143 2.82 -10.24 21.97
CA SER A 143 4.19 -10.25 21.44
C SER A 143 4.32 -9.26 20.28
N VAL A 144 5.15 -8.22 20.44
CA VAL A 144 5.39 -7.23 19.39
C VAL A 144 6.24 -7.84 18.27
N LEU A 145 5.68 -7.96 17.08
CA LEU A 145 6.37 -8.45 15.89
C LEU A 145 7.15 -7.32 15.19
N SER A 146 6.54 -6.14 15.09
CA SER A 146 7.19 -4.96 14.53
C SER A 146 6.69 -3.70 15.21
N LYS A 147 7.61 -2.76 15.42
CA LYS A 147 7.32 -1.43 15.95
C LYS A 147 8.09 -0.41 15.13
N ASN A 148 7.36 0.47 14.46
CA ASN A 148 7.91 1.60 13.73
C ASN A 148 7.35 2.89 14.32
N ILE A 149 8.19 3.86 14.60
CA ILE A 149 7.77 5.16 15.12
C ILE A 149 8.51 6.22 14.33
N SER A 150 7.75 7.14 13.76
CA SER A 150 8.26 8.30 13.03
C SER A 150 7.86 9.58 13.75
N SER A 151 8.76 10.55 13.73
CA SER A 151 8.53 11.88 14.26
C SER A 151 9.01 12.89 13.23
N ASN A 152 8.09 13.72 12.76
CA ASN A 152 8.36 14.70 11.72
C ASN A 152 8.17 16.09 12.32
N ASP A 153 9.24 16.90 12.33
CA ASP A 153 9.16 18.31 12.69
C ASP A 153 8.61 19.09 11.49
N VAL A 154 7.44 19.69 11.66
CA VAL A 154 6.73 20.47 10.65
C VAL A 154 6.63 21.94 11.05
N THR A 155 7.51 22.39 11.96
CA THR A 155 7.53 23.78 12.43
C THR A 155 7.78 24.77 11.29
N GLU A 156 8.73 24.47 10.41
CA GLU A 156 9.05 25.29 9.23
C GLU A 156 7.85 25.35 8.29
N GLU A 157 7.32 24.19 7.88
CA GLU A 157 6.14 24.10 6.99
C GLU A 157 4.94 24.87 7.57
N TYR A 158 4.65 24.69 8.86
CA TYR A 158 3.53 25.37 9.53
C TYR A 158 3.72 26.89 9.52
N THR A 159 4.94 27.34 9.84
CA THR A 159 5.25 28.77 9.90
C THR A 159 5.14 29.39 8.51
N ASP A 160 5.69 28.74 7.49
CA ASP A 160 5.62 29.19 6.10
C ASP A 160 4.18 29.32 5.59
N ILE A 161 3.35 28.31 5.84
CA ILE A 161 1.94 28.33 5.44
C ILE A 161 1.19 29.43 6.20
N SER A 162 1.46 29.61 7.49
CA SER A 162 0.82 30.65 8.31
C SER A 162 1.15 32.07 7.81
N ILE A 163 2.40 32.32 7.41
CA ILE A 163 2.83 33.61 6.85
C ILE A 163 2.17 33.83 5.48
N LYS A 164 2.17 32.81 4.61
CA LYS A 164 1.50 32.89 3.31
C LYS A 164 0.01 33.17 3.45
N LEU A 165 -0.66 32.48 4.37
CA LEU A 165 -2.08 32.70 4.67
C LEU A 165 -2.35 34.14 5.12
N ALA A 166 -1.56 34.65 6.06
CA ALA A 166 -1.69 36.02 6.54
C ALA A 166 -1.54 37.04 5.38
N ASN A 167 -0.55 36.85 4.52
CA ASN A 167 -0.34 37.70 3.35
C ASN A 167 -1.53 37.62 2.37
N LYS A 168 -2.03 36.42 2.07
CA LYS A 168 -3.19 36.22 1.19
C LYS A 168 -4.43 36.94 1.74
N LYS A 169 -4.68 36.89 3.05
CA LYS A 169 -5.79 37.64 3.68
C LYS A 169 -5.65 39.15 3.51
N ILE A 170 -4.44 39.69 3.66
CA ILE A 170 -4.17 41.12 3.42
C ILE A 170 -4.42 41.48 1.95
N TYR A 171 -3.99 40.63 1.01
CA TYR A 171 -4.26 40.86 -0.41
C TYR A 171 -5.77 40.81 -0.72
N LEU A 172 -6.50 39.87 -0.11
CA LEU A 172 -7.95 39.75 -0.28
C LEU A 172 -8.67 41.03 0.16
N GLU A 173 -8.29 41.60 1.32
CA GLU A 173 -8.84 42.87 1.77
C GLU A 173 -8.54 44.01 0.78
N LYS A 174 -7.32 44.09 0.25
CA LYS A 174 -6.96 45.08 -0.78
C LYS A 174 -7.78 44.91 -2.06
N TYR A 175 -7.95 43.69 -2.56
CA TYR A 175 -8.78 43.42 -3.73
C TYR A 175 -10.24 43.79 -3.49
N ARG A 176 -10.78 43.53 -2.29
CA ARG A 176 -12.13 43.95 -1.90
C ARG A 176 -12.27 45.48 -1.86
N ASP A 177 -11.24 46.21 -1.46
CA ASP A 177 -11.25 47.68 -1.51
C ASP A 177 -11.10 48.24 -2.93
N MET A 178 -10.29 47.59 -3.78
CA MET A 178 -10.23 47.91 -5.22
C MET A 178 -11.57 47.66 -5.90
N LEU A 179 -12.27 46.58 -5.56
CA LEU A 179 -13.60 46.25 -6.09
C LEU A 179 -14.62 47.36 -5.80
N LYS A 180 -14.59 47.94 -4.59
CA LYS A 180 -15.47 49.06 -4.20
C LYS A 180 -15.23 50.32 -5.05
N SER A 181 -14.02 50.47 -5.58
CA SER A 181 -13.59 51.66 -6.33
C SER A 181 -13.56 51.44 -7.84
N ALA A 182 -13.97 50.25 -8.33
CA ALA A 182 -13.90 49.88 -9.74
C ALA A 182 -14.94 50.67 -10.57
N ALA A 183 -14.49 51.30 -11.66
CA ALA A 183 -15.32 52.17 -12.49
C ALA A 183 -16.01 51.43 -13.66
N THR A 184 -15.45 50.32 -14.13
CA THR A 184 -15.99 49.57 -15.29
C THR A 184 -16.45 48.17 -14.89
N THR A 185 -17.46 47.65 -15.60
CA THR A 185 -17.95 46.28 -15.39
C THR A 185 -16.88 45.23 -15.68
N LYS A 186 -15.98 45.50 -16.63
CA LYS A 186 -14.89 44.58 -16.96
C LYS A 186 -13.90 44.47 -15.80
N ASP A 187 -13.48 45.60 -15.24
CA ASP A 187 -12.56 45.62 -14.10
C ASP A 187 -13.20 44.95 -12.87
N MET A 188 -14.51 45.15 -12.67
CA MET A 188 -15.27 44.50 -11.61
C MET A 188 -15.24 42.97 -11.73
N LEU A 189 -15.51 42.43 -12.93
CA LEU A 189 -15.48 40.99 -13.19
C LEU A 189 -14.07 40.41 -13.00
N GLU A 190 -13.04 41.12 -13.47
CA GLU A 190 -11.65 40.69 -13.31
C GLU A 190 -11.21 40.68 -11.84
N ILE A 191 -11.56 41.71 -11.07
CA ILE A 191 -11.26 41.74 -9.63
C ILE A 191 -12.05 40.64 -8.89
N GLN A 192 -13.30 40.39 -9.25
CA GLN A 192 -14.10 39.32 -8.66
C GLN A 192 -13.50 37.93 -8.90
N GLU A 193 -12.98 37.67 -10.10
CA GLU A 193 -12.32 36.40 -10.40
C GLU A 193 -11.04 36.23 -9.56
N ASN A 194 -10.21 37.27 -9.46
CA ASN A 194 -9.02 37.25 -8.59
C ASN A 194 -9.38 37.06 -7.11
N ILE A 195 -10.47 37.66 -6.64
CA ILE A 195 -10.99 37.45 -5.27
C ILE A 195 -11.37 35.98 -5.07
N ARG A 196 -12.10 35.41 -6.01
CA ARG A 196 -12.55 34.01 -5.96
C ARG A 196 -11.35 33.05 -5.88
N GLU A 197 -10.38 33.24 -6.76
CA GLU A 197 -9.14 32.44 -6.75
C GLU A 197 -8.40 32.57 -5.40
N LEU A 198 -8.28 33.78 -4.88
CA LEU A 198 -7.57 34.02 -3.63
C LEU A 198 -8.32 33.45 -2.40
N GLU A 199 -9.65 33.48 -2.41
CA GLU A 199 -10.49 32.83 -1.40
C GLU A 199 -10.29 31.31 -1.43
N ASP A 200 -10.31 30.68 -2.61
CA ASP A 200 -10.05 29.25 -2.76
C ASP A 200 -8.65 28.87 -2.22
N GLU A 201 -7.62 29.68 -2.52
CA GLU A 201 -6.27 29.47 -2.01
C GLU A 201 -6.16 29.63 -0.48
N ILE A 202 -6.91 30.57 0.09
CA ILE A 202 -7.00 30.79 1.55
C ILE A 202 -7.62 29.56 2.20
N ASP A 203 -8.74 29.07 1.68
CA ASP A 203 -9.45 27.90 2.21
C ASP A 203 -8.57 26.64 2.21
N VAL A 204 -7.81 26.44 1.13
CA VAL A 204 -6.82 25.35 1.05
C VAL A 204 -5.73 25.50 2.10
N ALA A 205 -5.16 26.70 2.27
CA ALA A 205 -4.12 26.96 3.27
C ALA A 205 -4.64 26.78 4.71
N GLU A 206 -5.85 27.25 5.01
CA GLU A 206 -6.51 27.05 6.30
C GLU A 206 -6.78 25.56 6.58
N GLY A 207 -7.27 24.83 5.57
CA GLY A 207 -7.46 23.39 5.65
C GLY A 207 -6.15 22.66 5.96
N ARG A 208 -5.03 23.08 5.33
CA ARG A 208 -3.71 22.50 5.58
C ARG A 208 -3.21 22.78 7.01
N LEU A 209 -3.37 24.00 7.51
CA LEU A 209 -3.00 24.33 8.90
C LEU A 209 -3.82 23.52 9.89
N ARG A 210 -5.15 23.41 9.69
CA ARG A 210 -6.03 22.59 10.54
C ARG A 210 -5.60 21.12 10.57
N PHE A 211 -5.19 20.58 9.42
CA PHE A 211 -4.68 19.22 9.33
C PHE A 211 -3.37 19.02 10.10
N ILE A 212 -2.43 19.95 9.98
CA ILE A 212 -1.18 19.90 10.74
C ILE A 212 -1.47 20.02 12.25
N ASP A 213 -2.33 20.97 12.64
CA ASP A 213 -2.69 21.17 14.04
C ASP A 213 -3.37 19.94 14.66
N ASP A 214 -4.26 19.26 13.94
CA ASP A 214 -4.84 17.98 14.37
C ASP A 214 -3.74 16.95 14.67
N ARG A 215 -2.79 16.78 13.75
CA ARG A 215 -1.71 15.77 13.86
C ARG A 215 -0.63 16.11 14.88
N VAL A 216 -0.41 17.38 15.15
CA VAL A 216 0.51 17.83 16.21
C VAL A 216 -0.13 17.65 17.58
N ASN A 217 -1.43 17.94 17.70
CA ASN A 217 -2.15 17.77 18.97
C ASN A 217 -2.41 16.28 19.27
N TYR A 218 -2.77 15.52 18.25
CA TYR A 218 -3.07 14.09 18.31
C TYR A 218 -2.17 13.29 17.37
N SER A 219 -1.28 12.52 17.98
CA SER A 219 -0.48 11.52 17.30
C SER A 219 -1.34 10.34 16.86
N THR A 220 -0.96 9.70 15.76
CA THR A 220 -1.67 8.53 15.21
C THR A 220 -0.87 7.27 15.49
N LEU A 221 -1.52 6.27 16.07
CA LEU A 221 -0.95 4.93 16.23
C LEU A 221 -1.81 3.93 15.45
N GLU A 222 -1.21 3.29 14.45
CA GLU A 222 -1.80 2.17 13.74
C GLU A 222 -1.35 0.87 14.40
N VAL A 223 -2.32 0.08 14.88
CA VAL A 223 -2.06 -1.18 15.57
C VAL A 223 -2.78 -2.29 14.81
N SER A 224 -2.00 -3.24 14.28
CA SER A 224 -2.51 -4.48 13.72
C SER A 224 -2.30 -5.61 14.72
N LEU A 225 -3.39 -6.16 15.22
CA LEU A 225 -3.38 -7.36 16.02
C LEU A 225 -3.54 -8.58 15.12
N TYR A 226 -2.71 -9.57 15.34
CA TYR A 226 -2.72 -10.82 14.58
C TYR A 226 -2.87 -12.01 15.51
N LYS A 227 -3.79 -12.90 15.17
CA LYS A 227 -3.89 -14.22 15.80
C LYS A 227 -3.80 -15.28 14.71
N GLU A 228 -2.73 -16.06 14.74
CA GLU A 228 -2.60 -17.23 13.88
C GLU A 228 -3.62 -18.27 14.33
N LYS A 229 -4.50 -18.70 13.41
CA LYS A 229 -5.29 -19.89 13.65
C LYS A 229 -4.37 -21.05 13.37
N VAL A 230 -4.26 -21.96 14.34
CA VAL A 230 -3.63 -23.25 14.07
C VAL A 230 -4.39 -23.82 12.87
N ARG A 231 -3.71 -23.92 11.73
CA ARG A 231 -4.21 -24.69 10.60
C ARG A 231 -4.39 -26.10 11.14
N SER A 232 -5.60 -26.42 11.58
CA SER A 232 -6.02 -27.79 11.74
C SER A 232 -6.08 -28.27 10.31
N SER A 233 -4.94 -28.66 9.75
CA SER A 233 -4.83 -29.19 8.41
C SER A 233 -5.97 -30.19 8.28
N ALA A 234 -6.96 -29.88 7.46
CA ALA A 234 -8.00 -30.86 7.17
C ALA A 234 -7.33 -32.14 6.65
N THR A 235 -6.14 -32.02 6.06
CA THR A 235 -5.20 -33.10 5.72
C THR A 235 -4.66 -33.91 6.91
N SER A 236 -4.48 -33.34 8.12
CA SER A 236 -4.07 -34.11 9.31
C SER A 236 -5.24 -34.77 10.04
N LYS A 237 -6.49 -34.39 9.73
CA LYS A 237 -7.70 -35.07 10.22
C LYS A 237 -8.37 -36.01 9.22
N ILE A 238 -7.95 -36.03 7.95
CA ILE A 238 -8.28 -37.14 7.06
C ILE A 238 -7.32 -38.27 7.45
N GLY A 239 -7.72 -39.06 8.46
CA GLY A 239 -6.96 -40.20 8.93
C GLY A 239 -6.63 -41.15 7.79
N PHE A 240 -5.54 -41.91 7.93
CA PHE A 240 -5.13 -42.94 6.97
C PHE A 240 -6.32 -43.79 6.48
N GLY A 241 -7.27 -44.10 7.38
CA GLY A 241 -8.49 -44.86 7.06
C GLY A 241 -9.38 -44.23 5.98
N SER A 242 -9.66 -42.93 6.03
CA SER A 242 -10.50 -42.29 5.00
C SER A 242 -9.76 -42.20 3.66
N ARG A 243 -8.45 -41.91 3.67
CA ARG A 243 -7.65 -41.94 2.43
C ARG A 243 -7.58 -43.33 1.79
N PHE A 244 -7.51 -44.37 2.62
CA PHE A 244 -7.49 -45.75 2.17
C PHE A 244 -8.84 -46.16 1.54
N ILE A 245 -9.95 -45.79 2.18
CA ILE A 245 -11.30 -46.04 1.66
C ILE A 245 -11.55 -45.25 0.36
N ASP A 246 -11.14 -43.98 0.32
CA ASP A 246 -11.27 -43.14 -0.88
C ASP A 246 -10.47 -43.76 -2.04
N SER A 247 -9.21 -44.16 -1.78
CA SER A 247 -8.36 -44.79 -2.79
C SER A 247 -8.89 -46.15 -3.27
N LEU A 248 -9.48 -46.95 -2.38
CA LEU A 248 -10.14 -48.21 -2.74
C LEU A 248 -11.39 -47.98 -3.59
N THR A 249 -12.19 -46.97 -3.25
CA THR A 249 -13.43 -46.65 -3.97
C THR A 249 -13.11 -46.12 -5.37
N GLU A 250 -12.10 -45.25 -5.48
CA GLU A 250 -11.57 -44.76 -6.75
C GLU A 250 -11.05 -45.91 -7.62
N GLY A 251 -10.26 -46.83 -7.03
CA GLY A 251 -9.77 -48.03 -7.70
C GLY A 251 -10.89 -48.97 -8.15
N TRP A 252 -11.91 -49.17 -7.32
CA TRP A 252 -13.09 -49.99 -7.63
C TRP A 252 -13.93 -49.40 -8.77
N ASN A 253 -14.12 -48.08 -8.79
CA ASN A 253 -14.78 -47.40 -9.90
C ASN A 253 -13.98 -47.54 -11.21
N GLY A 254 -12.65 -47.51 -11.14
CA GLY A 254 -11.79 -47.83 -12.28
C GLY A 254 -12.01 -49.27 -12.80
N PHE A 255 -12.10 -50.23 -11.89
CA PHE A 255 -12.37 -51.62 -12.25
C PHE A 255 -13.76 -51.80 -12.88
N VAL A 256 -14.81 -51.22 -12.28
CA VAL A 256 -16.18 -51.26 -12.82
C VAL A 256 -16.27 -50.58 -14.18
N SER A 257 -15.60 -49.45 -14.37
CA SER A 257 -15.60 -48.73 -15.66
C SER A 257 -14.93 -49.53 -16.78
N PHE A 258 -13.90 -50.33 -16.48
CA PHE A 258 -13.30 -51.25 -17.45
C PHE A 258 -14.29 -52.32 -17.95
N PHE A 259 -15.03 -52.95 -17.04
CA PHE A 259 -16.04 -53.95 -17.41
C PHE A 259 -17.25 -53.33 -18.13
N LEU A 260 -17.69 -52.14 -17.70
CA LEU A 260 -18.73 -51.39 -18.40
C LEU A 260 -18.30 -50.99 -19.82
N GLY A 261 -17.03 -50.66 -20.03
CA GLY A 261 -16.47 -50.43 -21.36
C GLY A 261 -16.61 -51.66 -22.26
N ILE A 262 -16.26 -52.84 -21.76
CA ILE A 262 -16.38 -54.11 -22.50
C ILE A 262 -17.84 -54.44 -22.83
N ILE A 263 -18.76 -54.25 -21.88
CA ILE A 263 -20.21 -54.44 -22.11
C ILE A 263 -20.75 -53.42 -23.12
N SER A 264 -20.26 -52.17 -23.09
CA SER A 264 -20.64 -51.13 -24.04
C SER A 264 -20.24 -51.44 -25.48
N LEU A 265 -19.28 -52.35 -25.70
CA LEU A 265 -18.85 -52.81 -27.03
C LEU A 265 -19.78 -53.86 -27.67
N TRP A 266 -20.85 -54.28 -27.01
CA TRP A 266 -21.83 -55.23 -27.56
C TRP A 266 -22.45 -54.87 -28.94
N PRO A 267 -22.68 -53.59 -29.33
CA PRO A 267 -23.28 -53.28 -30.62
C PRO A 267 -22.32 -53.58 -31.77
N TYR A 268 -21.01 -53.46 -31.53
CA TYR A 268 -19.98 -53.77 -32.51
C TYR A 268 -19.90 -55.28 -32.77
N PHE A 269 -20.02 -56.10 -31.72
CA PHE A 269 -20.10 -57.55 -31.86
C PHE A 269 -21.36 -58.02 -32.61
N LEU A 270 -22.46 -57.28 -32.52
CA LEU A 270 -23.71 -57.55 -33.28
C LEU A 270 -23.63 -57.08 -34.73
N LEU A 271 -22.96 -55.95 -35.00
CA LEU A 271 -22.81 -55.39 -36.34
C LEU A 271 -21.80 -56.15 -37.22
N LEU A 272 -20.71 -56.67 -36.65
CA LEU A 272 -19.67 -57.39 -37.40
C LEU A 272 -20.21 -58.61 -38.19
N PRO A 273 -20.99 -59.54 -37.61
CA PRO A 273 -21.58 -60.65 -38.37
C PRO A 273 -22.62 -60.18 -39.38
N PHE A 274 -23.36 -59.10 -39.10
CA PHE A 274 -24.34 -58.54 -40.05
C PHE A 274 -23.65 -57.96 -41.29
N ILE A 275 -22.53 -57.24 -41.11
CA ILE A 275 -21.71 -56.72 -42.22
C ILE A 275 -21.08 -57.87 -43.02
N VAL A 276 -20.53 -58.89 -42.35
CA VAL A 276 -19.95 -60.08 -43.02
C VAL A 276 -21.02 -60.84 -43.81
N PHE A 277 -22.23 -60.98 -43.27
CA PHE A 277 -23.35 -61.61 -43.96
C PHE A 277 -23.75 -60.83 -45.22
N LEU A 278 -23.90 -59.50 -45.11
CA LEU A 278 -24.16 -58.63 -46.26
C LEU A 278 -23.04 -58.70 -47.30
N TRP A 279 -21.78 -58.71 -46.87
CA TRP A 279 -20.63 -58.79 -47.77
C TRP A 279 -20.55 -60.14 -48.50
N ARG A 280 -20.79 -61.26 -47.80
CA ARG A 280 -20.93 -62.59 -48.43
C ARG A 280 -22.07 -62.63 -49.44
N LYS A 281 -23.23 -62.07 -49.08
CA LYS A 281 -24.40 -62.01 -49.97
C LYS A 281 -24.14 -61.13 -51.19
N TRP A 282 -23.43 -60.02 -51.03
CA TRP A 282 -23.09 -59.11 -52.12
C TRP A 282 -22.02 -59.70 -53.05
N LYS A 283 -21.00 -60.38 -52.51
CA LYS A 283 -19.99 -61.10 -53.30
C LYS A 283 -20.62 -62.26 -54.09
N SER A 284 -21.58 -62.98 -53.52
CA SER A 284 -22.32 -64.03 -54.23
C SER A 284 -23.18 -63.51 -55.39
N ARG A 285 -23.59 -62.22 -55.38
CA ARG A 285 -24.34 -61.60 -56.48
C ARG A 285 -23.46 -61.04 -57.60
N ARG A 286 -22.15 -60.88 -57.38
CA ARG A 286 -21.19 -60.42 -58.41
C ARG A 286 -20.56 -61.56 -59.23
N ASN A 287 -20.73 -62.81 -58.79
CA ASN A 287 -20.20 -64.00 -59.45
C ASN A 287 -21.30 -64.85 -60.14
N LYS A 288 -22.46 -64.25 -60.41
CA LYS A 288 -23.52 -64.75 -61.29
C LYS A 288 -23.88 -63.65 -62.26
#